data_AF-A0A7C3RHT6-F1
#
_entry.id   AF-A0A7C3RHT6-F1
#
_cell.length_a   1.000
_cell.length_b   1.000
_cell.length_c   1.000
_cell.angle_alpha   90.00
_cell.angle_beta   90.00
_cell.angle_gamma   90.00
#
_symmetry.space_group_name_H-M   'P 1'
#
loop_
_entity.id
_entity.type
_entity.pdbx_description
1 polymer ?
#
loop_
_entity_poly.entity_id
_entity_poly.type
_entity_poly.pdbx_seq_one_letter_code
_entity_poly.pdbx_strand_id
1 'polypeptide(L)'
;MVQIEITPSVVRFHATPWGRHANEGAVEWPPSPWRFLRALVATWHLKAKAEVPERLVRQLVDALAADLPRFELPPATLGHTRHYVPVIEGKKCEQTKVFDAFVLFTGTLKIAWDASLSPDELRALALLCDRLAYFGRAESIVEVRVRDHATRFNCNASPLPPDQPVPLEHELVRVLCPMTPTEYAAWKAAQTPPNQPLPKKRSKISAAVPKLPAELFDALRADTGELQHA
;
A
#
# COMPACT_ATOMS: atom_id res chain seq x y z
N MET A 1 18.01 6.88 -8.62
CA MET A 1 17.46 5.66 -8.00
C MET A 1 17.52 5.82 -6.49
N VAL A 2 16.37 5.73 -5.83
CA VAL A 2 16.25 5.75 -4.37
C VAL A 2 15.98 4.31 -3.91
N GLN A 3 16.74 3.83 -2.94
CA GLN A 3 16.54 2.50 -2.38
C GLN A 3 16.05 2.61 -0.93
N ILE A 4 15.09 1.78 -0.59
CA ILE A 4 14.51 1.67 0.75
C ILE A 4 14.75 0.26 1.24
N GLU A 5 15.40 0.14 2.38
CA GLU A 5 15.71 -1.11 3.06
C GLU A 5 14.75 -1.28 4.23
N ILE A 6 14.01 -2.39 4.24
CA ILE A 6 13.09 -2.79 5.31
C ILE A 6 13.68 -4.04 5.95
N THR A 7 14.07 -3.92 7.21
CA THR A 7 14.58 -5.04 8.00
C THR A 7 13.55 -5.41 9.07
N PRO A 8 13.09 -6.65 9.11
CA PRO A 8 12.11 -7.08 10.10
C PRO A 8 12.79 -7.21 11.48
N SER A 9 12.21 -6.59 12.51
CA SER A 9 12.60 -6.86 13.90
C SER A 9 11.97 -8.15 14.42
N VAL A 10 10.89 -8.60 13.78
CA VAL A 10 10.19 -9.85 14.04
C VAL A 10 9.99 -10.60 12.73
N VAL A 11 10.12 -11.93 12.76
CA VAL A 11 10.21 -12.74 11.52
C VAL A 11 8.89 -12.82 10.74
N ARG A 12 7.76 -12.34 11.29
CA ARG A 12 6.44 -12.44 10.67
C ARG A 12 5.98 -11.10 10.13
N PHE A 13 5.65 -11.09 8.83
CA PHE A 13 5.06 -9.97 8.14
C PHE A 13 3.60 -10.27 7.79
N HIS A 14 2.70 -9.46 8.31
CA HIS A 14 1.25 -9.61 8.17
C HIS A 14 0.71 -8.47 7.31
N ALA A 15 0.29 -8.80 6.08
CA ALA A 15 -0.28 -7.86 5.15
C ALA A 15 -1.48 -8.49 4.41
N THR A 16 -2.70 -8.11 4.79
CA THR A 16 -3.90 -8.56 4.09
C THR A 16 -3.98 -7.90 2.71
N PRO A 17 -4.07 -8.66 1.60
CA PRO A 17 -4.16 -8.09 0.26
C PRO A 17 -5.36 -7.15 0.09
N TRP A 18 -5.25 -6.20 -0.84
CA TRP A 18 -6.39 -5.37 -1.21
C TRP A 18 -7.57 -6.22 -1.71
N GLY A 19 -8.80 -5.85 -1.31
CA GLY A 19 -10.01 -6.58 -1.72
C GLY A 19 -10.18 -7.94 -1.04
N ARG A 20 -9.42 -8.23 0.02
CA ARG A 20 -9.51 -9.49 0.77
C ARG A 20 -9.80 -9.21 2.24
N HIS A 21 -10.57 -10.10 2.86
CA HIS A 21 -10.79 -10.09 4.29
C HIS A 21 -9.64 -10.80 5.02
N ALA A 22 -9.27 -10.32 6.22
CA ALA A 22 -8.14 -10.86 6.99
C ALA A 22 -8.30 -12.37 7.32
N ASN A 23 -9.55 -12.83 7.42
CA ASN A 23 -9.88 -14.23 7.69
C ASN A 23 -9.88 -15.14 6.45
N GLU A 24 -9.43 -14.68 5.28
CA GLU A 24 -9.31 -15.52 4.07
C GLU A 24 -7.99 -16.29 4.00
N GLY A 25 -7.04 -16.01 4.90
CA GLY A 25 -5.74 -16.66 4.90
C GLY A 25 -4.80 -16.21 3.78
N ALA A 26 -5.16 -15.16 3.03
CA ALA A 26 -4.32 -14.57 2.01
C ALA A 26 -3.37 -13.52 2.61
N VAL A 27 -2.14 -13.48 2.11
CA VAL A 27 -1.12 -12.51 2.50
C VAL A 27 -0.48 -11.91 1.25
N GLU A 28 -0.21 -10.60 1.31
CA GLU A 28 0.37 -9.83 0.22
C GLU A 28 1.90 -9.94 0.25
N TRP A 29 2.48 -10.53 -0.78
CA TRP A 29 3.94 -10.62 -0.98
C TRP A 29 4.25 -10.66 -2.48
N PRO A 30 5.05 -9.73 -3.04
CA PRO A 30 5.67 -8.57 -2.37
C PRO A 30 4.64 -7.59 -1.81
N PRO A 31 5.02 -6.73 -0.84
CA PRO A 31 4.11 -5.70 -0.34
C PRO A 31 3.73 -4.71 -1.45
N SER A 32 2.46 -4.31 -1.50
CA SER A 32 2.00 -3.38 -2.51
C SER A 32 2.65 -1.99 -2.38
N PRO A 33 3.00 -1.34 -3.51
CA PRO A 33 3.46 0.05 -3.48
C PRO A 33 2.42 0.98 -2.84
N TRP A 34 1.13 0.71 -3.07
CA TRP A 34 0.03 1.42 -2.41
C TRP A 34 0.10 1.35 -0.89
N ARG A 35 0.34 0.15 -0.32
CA ARG A 35 0.51 0.00 1.13
C ARG A 35 1.71 0.78 1.66
N PHE A 36 2.82 0.76 0.93
CA PHE A 36 4.01 1.52 1.32
C PHE A 36 3.71 3.03 1.38
N LEU A 37 3.07 3.58 0.34
CA LEU A 37 2.68 4.99 0.32
C LEU A 37 1.69 5.33 1.46
N ARG A 38 0.70 4.47 1.73
CA ARG A 38 -0.20 4.66 2.89
C ARG A 38 0.55 4.63 4.22
N ALA A 39 1.55 3.77 4.37
CA ALA A 39 2.37 3.70 5.57
C ALA A 39 3.17 4.99 5.80
N LEU A 40 3.72 5.60 4.74
CA LEU A 40 4.39 6.90 4.81
C LEU A 40 3.41 8.02 5.24
N VAL A 41 2.22 8.08 4.62
CA VAL A 41 1.20 9.09 4.95
C VAL A 41 0.69 8.93 6.40
N ALA A 42 0.46 7.70 6.85
CA ALA A 42 0.08 7.42 8.23
C ALA A 42 1.19 7.83 9.22
N THR A 43 2.45 7.52 8.89
CA THR A 43 3.60 7.91 9.71
C THR A 43 3.76 9.43 9.77
N TRP A 44 3.54 10.13 8.66
CA TRP A 44 3.52 11.58 8.64
C TRP A 44 2.47 12.14 9.59
N HIS A 45 1.22 11.68 9.46
CA HIS A 45 0.11 12.14 10.30
C HIS A 45 0.39 11.98 11.79
N LEU A 46 0.93 10.82 12.20
CA LEU A 46 1.12 10.47 13.59
C LEU A 46 2.43 11.01 14.18
N LYS A 47 3.50 11.07 13.38
CA LYS A 47 4.86 11.20 13.90
C LYS A 47 5.68 12.33 13.28
N ALA A 48 5.26 12.97 12.19
CA ALA A 48 6.10 13.97 11.50
C ALA A 48 5.36 15.21 11.02
N LYS A 49 4.07 15.36 11.35
CA LYS A 49 3.20 16.44 10.86
C LYS A 49 3.71 17.85 11.19
N ALA A 50 4.41 18.02 12.30
CA ALA A 50 4.97 19.31 12.72
C ALA A 50 6.29 19.67 11.99
N GLU A 51 7.02 18.67 11.49
CA GLU A 51 8.36 18.84 10.92
C GLU A 51 8.35 18.82 9.39
N VAL A 52 7.44 18.04 8.80
CA VAL A 52 7.32 17.87 7.35
C VAL A 52 6.04 18.55 6.88
N PRO A 53 6.11 19.63 6.10
CA PRO A 53 4.94 20.28 5.53
C PRO A 53 4.14 19.32 4.64
N GLU A 54 2.81 19.40 4.70
CA GLU A 54 1.92 18.53 3.89
C GLU A 54 2.24 18.60 2.38
N ARG A 55 2.53 19.80 1.88
CA ARG A 55 2.95 20.02 0.48
C ARG A 55 4.10 19.09 0.08
N LEU A 56 5.11 18.95 0.94
CA LEU A 56 6.29 18.13 0.66
C LEU A 56 5.94 16.63 0.63
N VAL A 57 5.02 16.20 1.49
CA VAL A 57 4.53 14.80 1.49
C VAL A 57 3.72 14.49 0.24
N ARG A 58 2.86 15.43 -0.21
CA ARG A 58 2.13 15.31 -1.49
C ARG A 58 3.09 15.13 -2.66
N GLN A 59 4.10 16.00 -2.76
CA GLN A 59 5.12 15.93 -3.82
C GLN A 59 5.91 14.61 -3.78
N LEU A 60 6.29 14.15 -2.58
CA LEU A 60 6.96 12.86 -2.41
C LEU A 60 6.09 11.68 -2.85
N VAL A 61 4.79 11.68 -2.50
CA VAL A 61 3.85 10.64 -2.92
C VAL A 61 3.71 10.61 -4.44
N ASP A 62 3.54 11.77 -5.07
CA ASP A 62 3.41 11.86 -6.54
C ASP A 62 4.70 11.40 -7.23
N ALA A 63 5.87 11.77 -6.71
CA ALA A 63 7.16 11.34 -7.26
C ALA A 63 7.37 9.82 -7.16
N LEU A 64 6.96 9.20 -6.05
CA LEU A 64 7.04 7.74 -5.88
C LEU A 64 5.94 6.98 -6.63
N ALA A 65 4.83 7.64 -6.96
CA ALA A 65 3.74 7.05 -7.75
C ALA A 65 3.94 7.20 -9.26
N ALA A 66 4.83 8.10 -9.69
CA ALA A 66 5.17 8.30 -11.10
C ALA A 66 5.78 7.04 -11.74
N ASP A 67 6.51 6.24 -10.96
CA ASP A 67 7.16 5.01 -11.40
C ASP A 67 6.85 3.85 -10.45
N LEU A 68 6.72 2.65 -11.01
CA LEU A 68 6.53 1.44 -10.21
C LEU A 68 7.87 0.92 -9.65
N PRO A 69 7.92 0.51 -8.37
CA PRO A 69 9.16 0.03 -7.77
C PRO A 69 9.57 -1.33 -8.29
N ARG A 70 10.88 -1.59 -8.19
CA ARG A 70 11.47 -2.92 -8.24
C ARG A 70 11.80 -3.40 -6.83
N PHE A 71 11.88 -4.71 -6.66
CA PHE A 71 12.16 -5.33 -5.37
C PHE A 71 13.35 -6.29 -5.44
N GLU A 72 14.11 -6.32 -4.35
CA GLU A 72 14.97 -7.44 -3.97
C GLU A 72 14.33 -8.08 -2.73
N LEU A 73 13.58 -9.14 -2.99
CA LEU A 73 12.86 -9.92 -1.98
C LEU A 73 13.80 -10.94 -1.35
N PRO A 74 13.92 -10.98 -0.02
CA PRO A 74 14.62 -12.08 0.65
C PRO A 74 13.86 -13.39 0.48
N PRO A 75 14.52 -14.54 0.72
CA PRO A 75 13.83 -15.81 0.84
C PRO A 75 12.69 -15.72 1.85
N ALA A 76 11.50 -16.11 1.41
CA ALA A 76 10.27 -15.94 2.16
C ALA A 76 9.43 -17.22 2.10
N THR A 77 8.64 -17.47 3.13
CA THR A 77 7.73 -18.62 3.22
C THR A 77 6.38 -18.15 3.75
N LEU A 78 5.31 -18.55 3.06
CA LEU A 78 3.95 -18.24 3.50
C LEU A 78 3.54 -19.18 4.63
N GLY A 79 2.84 -18.65 5.63
CA GLY A 79 2.32 -19.42 6.76
C GLY A 79 1.04 -18.81 7.32
N HIS A 80 0.32 -19.60 8.11
CA HIS A 80 -0.83 -19.12 8.87
C HIS A 80 -1.02 -19.92 10.16
N THR A 81 -1.57 -19.29 11.19
CA THR A 81 -2.14 -20.01 12.34
C THR A 81 -3.67 -20.10 12.21
N ARG A 82 -4.26 -21.09 12.88
CA ARG A 82 -5.71 -21.30 12.93
C ARG A 82 -6.16 -21.27 14.37
N HIS A 83 -7.04 -20.35 14.68
CA HIS A 83 -7.60 -20.15 16.02
C HIS A 83 -9.09 -20.50 15.99
N TYR A 84 -9.56 -21.25 16.97
CA TYR A 84 -10.98 -21.56 17.13
C TYR A 84 -11.51 -20.70 18.26
N VAL A 85 -12.06 -19.54 17.89
CA VAL A 85 -12.48 -18.50 18.84
C VAL A 85 -13.95 -18.72 19.19
N PRO A 86 -14.31 -18.80 20.49
CA PRO A 86 -15.71 -18.89 20.88
C PRO A 86 -16.42 -17.56 20.61
N VAL A 87 -17.51 -17.61 19.86
CA VAL A 87 -18.46 -16.52 19.69
C VAL A 87 -19.63 -16.80 20.61
N ILE A 88 -19.79 -15.96 21.64
CA ILE A 88 -20.80 -16.13 22.68
C ILE A 88 -21.93 -15.13 22.43
N GLU A 89 -23.10 -15.64 22.06
CA GLU A 89 -24.33 -14.86 21.88
C GLU A 89 -25.38 -15.35 22.88
N GLY A 90 -25.45 -14.70 24.04
CA GLY A 90 -26.31 -15.11 25.15
C GLY A 90 -25.92 -16.49 25.69
N LYS A 91 -26.79 -17.49 25.50
CA LYS A 91 -26.53 -18.89 25.91
C LYS A 91 -25.87 -19.74 24.81
N LYS A 92 -25.76 -19.22 23.58
CA LYS A 92 -25.11 -19.93 22.48
C LYS A 92 -23.62 -19.65 22.50
N CYS A 93 -22.81 -20.70 22.35
CA CYS A 93 -21.36 -20.60 22.19
C CYS A 93 -20.99 -21.42 20.96
N GLU A 94 -20.61 -20.75 19.88
CA GLU A 94 -20.18 -21.39 18.63
C GLU A 94 -18.68 -21.14 18.42
N GLN A 95 -17.95 -22.11 17.88
CA GLN A 95 -16.54 -21.94 17.57
C GLN A 95 -16.37 -21.42 16.14
N THR A 96 -15.88 -20.19 16.02
CA THR A 96 -15.53 -19.60 14.73
C THR A 96 -14.04 -19.80 14.45
N LYS A 97 -13.73 -20.34 13.27
CA LYS A 97 -12.35 -20.49 12.81
C LYS A 97 -11.83 -19.15 12.28
N VAL A 98 -10.72 -18.70 12.85
CA VAL A 98 -9.99 -17.48 12.48
C VAL A 98 -8.60 -17.85 11.97
N PHE A 99 -8.26 -17.37 10.78
CA PHE A 99 -6.94 -17.45 10.18
C PHE A 99 -6.13 -16.20 10.53
N ASP A 100 -4.87 -16.41 10.86
CA ASP A 100 -3.87 -15.34 10.95
C ASP A 100 -2.72 -15.70 10.00
N ALA A 101 -2.75 -15.13 8.79
CA ALA A 101 -1.78 -15.38 7.73
C ALA A 101 -0.63 -14.37 7.75
N PHE A 102 0.57 -14.85 7.46
CA PHE A 102 1.81 -14.08 7.46
C PHE A 102 2.82 -14.63 6.45
N VAL A 103 3.79 -13.79 6.09
CA VAL A 103 5.01 -14.18 5.41
C VAL A 103 6.12 -14.23 6.45
N LEU A 104 6.80 -15.36 6.52
CA LEU A 104 8.04 -15.53 7.26
C LEU A 104 9.21 -15.20 6.33
N PHE A 105 10.02 -14.20 6.65
CA PHE A 105 11.24 -13.93 5.90
C PHE A 105 12.38 -13.48 6.82
N THR A 106 13.61 -13.76 6.40
CA THR A 106 14.83 -13.34 7.10
C THR A 106 15.69 -12.49 6.17
N GLY A 107 16.40 -11.50 6.73
CA GLY A 107 17.19 -10.55 5.94
C GLY A 107 16.40 -9.29 5.58
N THR A 108 16.92 -8.54 4.60
CA THR A 108 16.42 -7.20 4.26
C THR A 108 15.62 -7.25 2.97
N LEU A 109 14.37 -6.78 3.05
CA LEU A 109 13.56 -6.45 1.88
C LEU A 109 14.04 -5.10 1.34
N LYS A 110 14.41 -5.05 0.06
CA LYS A 110 14.76 -3.78 -0.58
C LYS A 110 13.73 -3.40 -1.64
N ILE A 111 13.38 -2.13 -1.66
CA ILE A 111 12.48 -1.54 -2.65
C ILE A 111 13.22 -0.40 -3.33
N ALA A 112 13.27 -0.40 -4.66
CA ALA A 112 13.98 0.60 -5.44
C ALA A 112 13.03 1.34 -6.39
N TRP A 113 13.11 2.67 -6.36
CA TRP A 113 12.41 3.56 -7.29
C TRP A 113 13.41 4.30 -8.18
N ASP A 114 13.05 4.48 -9.44
CA ASP A 114 13.76 5.37 -10.37
C ASP A 114 13.27 6.83 -10.27
N ALA A 115 12.68 7.20 -9.13
CA ALA A 115 12.25 8.56 -8.85
C ALA A 115 13.44 9.51 -8.63
N SER A 116 13.34 10.71 -9.19
CA SER A 116 14.26 11.82 -8.93
C SER A 116 13.69 12.71 -7.83
N LEU A 117 14.18 12.53 -6.60
CA LEU A 117 13.76 13.33 -5.44
C LEU A 117 14.69 14.52 -5.24
N SER A 118 14.11 15.68 -4.95
CA SER A 118 14.83 16.84 -4.45
C SER A 118 15.47 16.54 -3.08
N PRO A 119 16.49 17.31 -2.65
CA PRO A 119 17.11 17.12 -1.34
C PRO A 119 16.11 17.19 -0.18
N ASP A 120 15.06 18.01 -0.30
CA ASP A 120 14.05 18.19 0.73
C ASP A 120 13.11 16.97 0.80
N GLU A 121 12.69 16.46 -0.36
CA GLU A 121 11.88 15.23 -0.47
C GLU A 121 12.63 14.02 0.05
N LEU A 122 13.94 13.90 -0.26
CA LEU A 122 14.77 12.81 0.23
C LEU A 122 14.92 12.87 1.76
N ARG A 123 15.12 14.06 2.34
CA ARG A 123 15.17 14.23 3.81
C ARG A 123 13.83 13.90 4.46
N ALA A 124 12.72 14.31 3.85
CA ALA A 124 11.39 13.95 4.33
C ALA A 124 11.16 12.44 4.26
N LEU A 125 11.51 11.79 3.14
CA LEU A 125 11.41 10.34 2.98
C LEU A 125 12.25 9.60 4.02
N ALA A 126 13.50 10.02 4.23
CA ALA A 126 14.38 9.44 5.24
C ALA A 126 13.79 9.56 6.64
N LEU A 127 13.24 10.71 7.02
CA LEU A 127 12.61 10.92 8.32
C LEU A 127 11.36 10.06 8.50
N LEU A 128 10.50 9.96 7.47
CA LEU A 128 9.29 9.15 7.52
C LEU A 128 9.63 7.66 7.59
N CYS A 129 10.62 7.19 6.83
CA CYS A 129 11.11 5.83 6.90
C CYS A 129 11.71 5.51 8.27
N ASP A 130 12.55 6.39 8.82
CA ASP A 130 13.14 6.19 10.14
C ASP A 130 12.09 6.06 11.26
N ARG A 131 10.95 6.75 11.12
CA ARG A 131 9.84 6.72 12.08
C ARG A 131 8.82 5.60 11.82
N LEU A 132 8.92 4.87 10.72
CA LEU A 132 8.02 3.77 10.37
C LEU A 132 8.37 2.53 11.20
N ALA A 133 7.61 2.29 12.28
CA ALA A 133 7.92 1.25 13.27
C ALA A 133 7.27 -0.12 12.97
N TYR A 134 6.24 -0.14 12.12
CA TYR A 134 5.61 -1.36 11.65
C TYR A 134 5.16 -1.18 10.21
N PHE A 135 5.09 -2.26 9.44
CA PHE A 135 4.63 -2.22 8.06
C PHE A 135 3.65 -3.36 7.79
N GLY A 136 2.42 -3.03 7.36
CA GLY A 136 1.32 -3.97 7.34
C GLY A 136 0.47 -3.84 8.60
N ARG A 137 0.31 -4.91 9.37
CA ARG A 137 -0.33 -4.87 10.69
C ARG A 137 0.68 -4.55 11.79
N ALA A 138 0.18 -4.16 12.97
CA ALA A 138 1.01 -3.74 14.10
C ALA A 138 1.98 -4.83 14.60
N GLU A 139 1.69 -6.10 14.33
CA GLU A 139 2.55 -7.25 14.65
C GLU A 139 3.79 -7.33 13.75
N SER A 140 3.84 -6.58 12.65
CA SER A 140 4.92 -6.61 11.65
C SER A 140 5.92 -5.49 11.90
N ILE A 141 6.68 -5.61 12.99
CA ILE A 141 7.64 -4.61 13.45
C ILE A 141 8.85 -4.60 12.50
N VAL A 142 9.22 -3.41 12.04
CA VAL A 142 10.30 -3.21 11.07
C VAL A 142 11.15 -2.00 11.42
N GLU A 143 12.38 -2.03 10.94
CA GLU A 143 13.24 -0.86 10.79
C GLU A 143 13.35 -0.51 9.30
N VAL A 144 13.17 0.77 8.97
CA VAL A 144 13.24 1.23 7.58
C VAL A 144 14.32 2.29 7.41
N ARG A 145 15.12 2.15 6.36
CA ARG A 145 16.25 3.02 6.03
C ARG A 145 16.22 3.39 4.56
N VAL A 146 16.51 4.66 4.26
CA VAL A 146 16.72 5.13 2.88
C VAL A 146 18.20 5.10 2.56
N ARG A 147 18.54 4.60 1.38
CA ARG A 147 19.88 4.61 0.80
C ARG A 147 19.86 5.45 -0.47
N ASP A 148 20.74 6.46 -0.49
CA ASP A 148 20.88 7.46 -1.55
C ASP A 148 22.05 7.17 -2.50
N HIS A 149 22.77 6.05 -2.29
CA HIS A 149 23.91 5.62 -3.10
C HIS A 149 23.76 4.18 -3.58
N ALA A 150 24.49 3.86 -4.67
CA ALA A 150 24.49 2.57 -5.35
C ALA A 150 24.98 1.43 -4.43
N THR A 151 24.08 0.95 -3.59
CA THR A 151 24.22 -0.33 -2.92
C THR A 151 23.85 -1.42 -3.91
N ARG A 152 24.42 -2.61 -3.73
CA ARG A 152 24.10 -3.76 -4.58
C ARG A 152 22.60 -4.05 -4.49
N PHE A 153 21.92 -3.95 -5.62
CA PHE A 153 20.50 -4.24 -5.78
C PHE A 153 20.33 -5.41 -6.77
N ASN A 154 20.05 -6.59 -6.24
CA ASN A 154 19.80 -7.79 -7.03
C ASN A 154 18.29 -7.93 -7.26
N CYS A 155 17.77 -7.19 -8.25
CA CYS A 155 16.34 -7.22 -8.58
C CYS A 155 15.87 -8.65 -8.86
N ASN A 156 14.85 -9.11 -8.13
CA ASN A 156 14.21 -10.42 -8.35
C ASN A 156 12.68 -10.35 -8.44
N ALA A 157 12.10 -9.15 -8.30
CA ALA A 157 10.71 -8.89 -8.62
C ALA A 157 10.58 -7.49 -9.23
N SER A 158 9.97 -7.43 -10.42
CA SER A 158 9.80 -6.20 -11.18
C SER A 158 8.37 -6.11 -11.73
N PRO A 159 7.87 -4.89 -11.97
CA PRO A 159 6.60 -4.71 -12.67
C PRO A 159 6.64 -5.39 -14.04
N LEU A 160 5.58 -6.12 -14.38
CA LEU A 160 5.39 -6.72 -15.70
C LEU A 160 4.54 -5.76 -16.57
N PRO A 161 5.07 -5.24 -17.70
CA PRO A 161 4.27 -4.44 -18.62
C PRO A 161 3.08 -5.24 -19.19
N PRO A 162 1.91 -4.61 -19.43
CA PRO A 162 0.68 -5.32 -19.82
C PRO A 162 0.81 -6.24 -21.04
N ASP A 163 1.64 -5.87 -22.00
CA ASP A 163 1.79 -6.58 -23.28
C ASP A 163 2.98 -7.55 -23.31
N GLN A 164 3.60 -7.83 -22.15
CA GLN A 164 4.73 -8.74 -22.06
C GLN A 164 4.32 -10.08 -21.42
N PRO A 165 4.79 -11.22 -21.97
CA PRO A 165 4.58 -12.50 -21.34
C PRO A 165 5.37 -12.59 -20.03
N VAL A 166 4.88 -13.41 -19.10
CA VAL A 166 5.61 -13.72 -17.87
C VAL A 166 6.92 -14.42 -18.26
N PRO A 167 8.10 -13.93 -17.81
CA PRO A 167 9.38 -14.59 -18.08
C PRO A 167 9.43 -16.02 -17.52
N LEU A 168 10.29 -16.86 -18.09
CA LEU A 168 10.53 -18.21 -17.59
C LEU A 168 11.02 -18.17 -16.14
N GLU A 169 10.61 -19.14 -15.31
CA GLU A 169 10.96 -19.22 -13.88
C GLU A 169 10.45 -18.05 -13.02
N HIS A 170 9.50 -17.26 -13.51
CA HIS A 170 8.84 -16.20 -12.76
C HIS A 170 7.37 -16.55 -12.51
N GLU A 171 6.84 -16.08 -11.39
CA GLU A 171 5.40 -16.10 -11.10
C GLU A 171 4.79 -14.71 -11.28
N LEU A 172 3.53 -14.66 -11.71
CA LEU A 172 2.78 -13.42 -11.80
C LEU A 172 2.05 -13.16 -10.49
N VAL A 173 2.44 -12.09 -9.80
CA VAL A 173 1.77 -11.65 -8.56
C VAL A 173 1.02 -10.34 -8.81
N ARG A 174 -0.25 -10.28 -8.38
CA ARG A 174 -1.07 -9.07 -8.48
C ARG A 174 -1.05 -8.33 -7.16
N VAL A 175 -0.57 -7.09 -7.18
CA VAL A 175 -0.55 -6.18 -6.04
C VAL A 175 -1.20 -4.85 -6.43
N LEU A 176 -1.70 -4.11 -5.45
CA LEU A 176 -2.28 -2.79 -5.71
C LEU A 176 -1.18 -1.74 -5.95
N CYS A 177 -1.16 -1.15 -7.13
CA CYS A 177 -0.24 -0.06 -7.46
C CYS A 177 -0.98 1.29 -7.47
N PRO A 178 -0.32 2.40 -7.08
CA PRO A 178 -0.87 3.73 -7.32
C PRO A 178 -0.96 3.98 -8.83
N MET A 179 -1.95 4.77 -9.25
CA MET A 179 -1.95 5.38 -10.57
C MET A 179 -0.93 6.53 -10.59
N THR A 180 -0.31 6.77 -11.73
CA THR A 180 0.44 8.01 -11.92
C THR A 180 -0.50 9.22 -11.80
N PRO A 181 0.00 10.42 -11.46
CA PRO A 181 -0.85 11.62 -11.39
C PRO A 181 -1.64 11.89 -12.67
N THR A 182 -1.03 11.63 -13.84
CA THR A 182 -1.66 11.80 -15.16
C THR A 182 -2.77 10.77 -15.39
N GLU A 183 -2.51 9.49 -15.09
CA GLU A 183 -3.52 8.44 -15.22
C GLU A 183 -4.69 8.66 -14.27
N TYR A 184 -4.42 9.07 -13.03
CA TYR A 184 -5.47 9.36 -12.05
C TYR A 184 -6.38 10.50 -12.51
N ALA A 185 -5.79 11.58 -13.04
CA ALA A 185 -6.54 12.69 -13.61
C ALA A 185 -7.40 12.25 -14.82
N ALA A 186 -6.84 11.43 -15.72
CA ALA A 186 -7.56 10.91 -16.87
C ALA A 186 -8.71 9.97 -16.47
N TRP A 187 -8.46 9.04 -15.53
CA TRP A 187 -9.46 8.13 -14.98
C TRP A 187 -10.62 8.91 -14.35
N LYS A 188 -10.31 9.90 -13.52
CA LYS A 188 -11.32 10.74 -12.88
C LYS A 188 -12.14 11.56 -13.88
N ALA A 189 -11.50 12.09 -14.93
CA ALA A 189 -12.20 12.78 -16.00
C ALA A 189 -13.18 11.85 -16.74
N ALA A 190 -12.80 10.59 -16.97
CA ALA A 190 -13.67 9.58 -17.57
C ALA A 190 -14.87 9.19 -16.69
N GLN A 191 -14.71 9.24 -15.36
CA GLN A 191 -15.77 8.95 -14.39
C GLN A 191 -16.75 10.11 -14.17
N THR A 192 -16.39 11.33 -14.60
CA THR A 192 -17.27 12.50 -14.49
C THR A 192 -18.19 12.52 -15.72
N PRO A 193 -19.51 12.24 -15.57
CA PRO A 193 -20.41 12.28 -16.72
C PRO A 193 -20.43 13.69 -17.35
N PRO A 194 -20.55 13.80 -18.69
CA PRO A 194 -20.76 15.08 -19.34
C PRO A 194 -22.01 15.72 -18.74
N ASN A 195 -21.88 16.99 -18.39
CA ASN A 195 -22.86 17.83 -17.70
C ASN A 195 -24.27 17.71 -18.35
N GLN A 196 -25.07 16.72 -17.94
CA GLN A 196 -26.45 16.61 -18.38
C GLN A 196 -27.30 17.52 -17.47
N PRO A 197 -28.14 18.41 -18.04
CA PRO A 197 -29.01 19.24 -17.24
C PRO A 197 -29.99 18.35 -16.46
N LEU A 198 -29.96 18.48 -15.12
CA LEU A 198 -30.81 17.73 -14.19
C LEU A 198 -32.30 17.87 -14.55
N PRO A 199 -33.06 16.77 -14.75
CA PRO A 199 -34.50 16.86 -14.86
C PRO A 199 -35.10 17.20 -13.48
N LYS A 200 -36.07 18.12 -13.47
CA LYS A 200 -36.76 18.59 -12.27
C LYS A 200 -37.55 17.46 -11.58
N LYS A 201 -37.17 17.17 -10.33
CA LYS A 201 -37.90 16.52 -9.22
C LYS A 201 -38.49 15.10 -9.42
N ARG A 202 -38.05 14.15 -8.57
CA ARG A 202 -38.90 13.42 -7.58
C ARG A 202 -38.05 12.58 -6.59
N SER A 203 -38.59 12.40 -5.40
CA SER A 203 -37.98 11.84 -4.18
C SER A 203 -37.68 10.33 -4.21
N LYS A 204 -36.50 9.93 -3.70
CA LYS A 204 -36.20 8.85 -2.72
C LYS A 204 -34.67 8.71 -2.66
N ILE A 205 -34.11 8.65 -1.45
CA ILE A 205 -32.69 8.49 -1.07
C ILE A 205 -31.77 8.33 -2.29
N SER A 206 -31.23 9.43 -2.79
CA SER A 206 -30.16 9.35 -3.78
C SER A 206 -28.94 8.86 -3.03
N ALA A 207 -28.48 7.64 -3.35
CA ALA A 207 -27.13 7.22 -3.01
C ALA A 207 -26.22 8.34 -3.53
N ALA A 208 -25.62 9.09 -2.61
CA ALA A 208 -24.72 10.17 -2.97
C ALA A 208 -23.64 9.55 -3.87
N VAL A 209 -23.46 10.09 -5.07
CA VAL A 209 -22.37 9.67 -5.95
C VAL A 209 -21.10 9.73 -5.10
N PRO A 210 -20.38 8.61 -4.89
CA PRO A 210 -19.21 8.60 -4.04
C PRO A 210 -18.25 9.66 -4.57
N LYS A 211 -17.92 10.62 -3.70
CA LYS A 211 -17.09 11.76 -4.08
C LYS A 211 -15.67 11.23 -4.26
N LEU A 212 -15.28 11.02 -5.51
CA LEU A 212 -13.92 10.59 -5.85
C LEU A 212 -12.89 11.53 -5.21
N PRO A 213 -11.80 11.01 -4.63
CA PRO A 213 -10.74 11.84 -4.07
C PRO A 213 -10.20 12.88 -5.08
N ALA A 214 -9.71 14.01 -4.55
CA ALA A 214 -9.23 15.08 -5.40
C ALA A 214 -7.94 14.66 -6.12
N GLU A 215 -7.00 14.13 -5.34
CA GLU A 215 -5.66 13.72 -5.72
C GLU A 215 -5.33 12.33 -5.14
N LEU A 216 -4.25 11.72 -5.61
CA LEU A 216 -3.74 10.44 -5.09
C LEU A 216 -3.50 10.49 -3.57
N PHE A 217 -2.95 11.60 -3.07
CA PHE A 217 -2.72 11.78 -1.63
C PHE A 217 -4.02 11.67 -0.81
N ASP A 218 -5.13 12.19 -1.33
CA ASP A 218 -6.43 12.09 -0.65
C ASP A 218 -6.99 10.66 -0.75
N ALA A 219 -6.74 9.97 -1.88
CA ALA A 219 -7.12 8.56 -2.03
C ALA A 219 -6.35 7.66 -1.03
N LEU A 220 -5.07 7.89 -0.79
CA LEU A 220 -4.29 7.13 0.20
C LEU A 220 -4.82 7.29 1.64
N ARG A 221 -5.54 8.38 1.91
CA ARG A 221 -6.15 8.70 3.21
C ARG A 221 -7.58 8.21 3.35
N ALA A 222 -8.25 7.91 2.24
CA ALA A 222 -9.61 7.40 2.24
C ALA A 222 -9.69 6.01 2.88
N ASP A 223 -10.87 5.67 3.39
CA ASP A 223 -11.11 4.32 3.89
C ASP A 223 -11.11 3.32 2.71
N THR A 224 -10.64 2.10 2.98
CA THR A 224 -10.59 1.05 1.95
C THR A 224 -11.99 0.72 1.42
N GLY A 225 -13.02 0.71 2.27
CA GLY A 225 -14.39 0.46 1.87
C GLY A 225 -14.93 1.59 0.99
N GLU A 226 -14.65 2.84 1.33
CA GLU A 226 -15.04 4.00 0.50
C GLU A 226 -14.46 3.91 -0.92
N LEU A 227 -13.19 3.52 -1.05
CA LEU A 227 -12.52 3.35 -2.34
C LEU A 227 -13.04 2.15 -3.14
N GLN A 228 -13.52 1.09 -2.49
CA GLN A 228 -14.12 -0.06 -3.18
C GLN A 228 -15.53 0.22 -3.70
N HIS A 229 -16.22 1.20 -3.11
CA HIS A 229 -17.55 1.62 -3.52
C HIS A 229 -17.55 2.80 -4.51
N ALA A 230 -16.40 3.43 -4.71
CA ALA A 230 -16.16 4.56 -5.60
C ALA A 230 -16.02 4.16 -7.07
#